data_AF-A0A3N5M233-F1
#
_entry.id   AF-A0A3N5M233-F1
#
_cell.length_a   1.000
_cell.length_b   1.000
_cell.length_c   1.000
_cell.angle_alpha   90.00
_cell.angle_beta   90.00
_cell.angle_gamma   90.00
#
_symmetry.space_group_name_H-M   'P 1'
#
loop_
_entity.id
_entity.type
_entity.pdbx_description
1 polymer ?
#
loop_
_entity_poly.entity_id
_entity_poly.type
_entity_poly.pdbx_seq_one_letter_code
_entity_poly.pdbx_strand_id
1 'polypeptide(L)'
;MNLRLTNIGKAAYALLARGVKMSVTGITTRGIFLQSAQDRVMFLSLETFRGPLTANLSSSAGGLNALAAGMRVESRLGRLHIPEVDWIVEGDQALLWQPEPPYTGIIDFPGAEKRI
;
A
#
# COMPACT_ATOMS: atom_id res chain seq x y z
N MET A 1 -3.06 -18.80 -3.76
CA MET A 1 -1.65 -18.34 -3.60
C MET A 1 -1.50 -17.53 -2.32
N ASN A 2 -0.45 -17.78 -1.53
CA ASN A 2 -0.19 -17.04 -0.28
C ASN A 2 1.00 -16.08 -0.46
N LEU A 3 0.80 -14.81 -0.11
CA LEU A 3 1.75 -13.72 -0.23
C LEU A 3 1.92 -13.02 1.11
N ARG A 4 3.07 -12.37 1.31
CA ARG A 4 3.35 -11.63 2.55
C ARG A 4 3.65 -10.17 2.25
N LEU A 5 3.26 -9.29 3.17
CA LEU A 5 3.70 -7.90 3.16
C LEU A 5 5.06 -7.78 3.85
N THR A 6 5.99 -7.07 3.22
CA THR A 6 7.30 -6.71 3.80
C THR A 6 7.22 -5.41 4.57
N ASN A 7 6.46 -4.44 4.05
CA ASN A 7 6.30 -3.13 4.63
C ASN A 7 4.91 -2.58 4.33
N ILE A 8 4.35 -1.78 5.25
CA ILE A 8 3.06 -1.13 5.09
C ILE A 8 3.06 0.29 5.64
N GLY A 9 2.46 1.22 4.91
CA GLY A 9 2.24 2.59 5.36
C GLY A 9 1.16 2.67 6.43
N LYS A 10 1.26 3.69 7.30
CA LYS A 10 0.33 3.88 8.43
C LYS A 10 -1.15 3.92 8.05
N ALA A 11 -1.50 4.59 6.95
CA ALA A 11 -2.89 4.68 6.52
C ALA A 11 -3.38 3.38 5.87
N ALA A 12 -2.53 2.70 5.10
CA ALA A 12 -2.81 1.36 4.58
C ALA A 12 -3.01 0.35 5.71
N TYR A 13 -2.16 0.37 6.73
CA TYR A 13 -2.29 -0.50 7.91
C TYR A 13 -3.61 -0.26 8.65
N ALA A 14 -3.97 1.01 8.88
CA ALA A 14 -5.24 1.35 9.51
C ALA A 14 -6.44 0.87 8.69
N LEU A 15 -6.36 0.93 7.36
CA LEU A 15 -7.40 0.41 6.47
C LEU A 15 -7.51 -1.12 6.58
N LEU A 16 -6.38 -1.81 6.57
CA LEU A 16 -6.30 -3.27 6.68
C LEU A 16 -6.83 -3.78 8.04
N ALA A 17 -6.44 -3.12 9.13
CA ALA A 17 -6.82 -3.47 10.50
C ALA A 17 -8.33 -3.35 10.76
N ARG A 18 -9.01 -2.44 10.05
CA ARG A 18 -10.47 -2.23 10.18
C ARG A 18 -11.31 -3.35 9.58
N GLY A 19 -10.73 -4.23 8.76
CA GLY A 19 -11.48 -5.33 8.15
C GLY A 19 -12.55 -4.86 7.16
N VAL A 20 -12.19 -3.95 6.26
CA VAL A 20 -13.10 -3.35 5.28
C VAL A 20 -13.16 -4.17 3.98
N LYS A 21 -14.32 -4.13 3.32
CA LYS A 21 -14.45 -4.60 1.94
C LYS A 21 -13.85 -3.57 0.99
N MET A 22 -13.12 -4.08 0.00
CA MET A 22 -12.46 -3.30 -1.04
C MET A 22 -12.70 -3.92 -2.41
N SER A 23 -12.31 -3.21 -3.45
CA SER A 23 -12.28 -3.70 -4.82
C SER A 23 -10.99 -3.27 -5.51
N VAL A 24 -10.55 -4.06 -6.49
CA VAL A 24 -9.44 -3.68 -7.38
C VAL A 24 -9.94 -2.60 -8.32
N THR A 25 -9.34 -1.41 -8.28
CA THR A 25 -9.75 -0.28 -9.13
C THR A 25 -8.75 0.03 -10.23
N GLY A 26 -7.50 -0.40 -10.07
CA GLY A 26 -6.46 -0.23 -11.07
C GLY A 26 -5.41 -1.31 -10.94
N ILE A 27 -4.84 -1.71 -12.07
CA ILE A 27 -3.76 -2.69 -12.14
C ILE A 27 -2.63 -2.04 -12.93
N THR A 28 -1.42 -2.11 -12.38
CA THR A 28 -0.19 -1.68 -13.05
C THR A 28 0.74 -2.89 -13.17
N THR A 29 1.82 -2.73 -13.93
CA THR A 29 2.87 -3.74 -14.01
C THR A 29 3.57 -4.00 -12.67
N ARG A 30 3.43 -3.09 -11.70
CA ARG A 30 4.12 -3.11 -10.41
C ARG A 30 3.19 -3.26 -9.22
N GLY A 31 1.88 -3.39 -9.41
CA GLY A 31 0.96 -3.50 -8.29
C GLY A 31 -0.50 -3.26 -8.65
N ILE A 32 -1.33 -3.14 -7.62
CA ILE A 32 -2.76 -2.89 -7.76
C ILE A 32 -3.24 -1.81 -6.81
N PHE A 33 -4.22 -1.05 -7.26
CA PHE A 33 -4.98 -0.12 -6.43
C PHE A 33 -6.21 -0.81 -5.90
N LEU A 34 -6.39 -0.73 -4.59
CA LEU A 34 -7.55 -1.20 -3.87
C LEU A 34 -8.31 0.00 -3.33
N GLN A 35 -9.63 0.03 -3.54
CA GLN A 35 -10.50 1.08 -3.02
C GLN A 35 -11.57 0.46 -2.13
N SER A 36 -11.73 1.01 -0.93
CA SER A 36 -12.84 0.66 -0.03
C SER A 36 -14.13 1.36 -0.44
N ALA A 37 -15.26 0.89 0.09
CA ALA A 37 -16.56 1.56 -0.08
C ALA A 37 -16.64 2.99 0.51
N GLN A 38 -15.60 3.43 1.24
CA GLN A 38 -15.48 4.76 1.85
C GLN A 38 -14.46 5.64 1.11
N ASP A 39 -14.16 5.31 -0.15
CA ASP A 39 -13.19 5.99 -1.01
C ASP A 39 -11.78 6.10 -0.42
N ARG A 40 -11.41 5.15 0.44
CA ARG A 40 -10.03 5.01 0.92
C ARG A 40 -9.28 4.12 -0.04
N VAL A 41 -8.12 4.59 -0.49
CA VAL A 41 -7.26 3.87 -1.44
C VAL A 41 -6.05 3.30 -0.71
N MET A 42 -5.67 2.09 -1.11
CA MET A 42 -4.41 1.44 -0.76
C MET A 42 -3.75 0.91 -2.02
N PHE A 43 -2.44 1.09 -2.14
CA PHE A 43 -1.66 0.54 -3.25
C PHE A 43 -0.88 -0.68 -2.76
N LEU A 44 -1.13 -1.84 -3.37
CA LEU A 44 -0.40 -3.07 -3.11
C LEU A 44 0.71 -3.21 -4.17
N SER A 45 1.96 -3.04 -3.75
CA SER A 45 3.13 -2.91 -4.62
C SER A 45 3.97 -4.17 -4.64
N LEU A 46 4.53 -4.53 -5.79
CA LEU A 46 5.59 -5.54 -5.94
C LEU A 46 6.99 -4.98 -5.71
N GLU A 47 7.13 -3.67 -5.69
CA GLU A 47 8.38 -2.96 -5.46
C GLU A 47 8.43 -2.39 -4.03
N THR A 48 9.61 -1.98 -3.60
CA THR A 48 9.87 -1.30 -2.32
C THR A 48 9.50 0.19 -2.40
N PHE A 49 8.22 0.48 -2.59
CA PHE A 49 7.74 1.86 -2.57
C PHE A 49 7.47 2.34 -1.14
N ARG A 50 7.82 3.60 -0.84
CA ARG A 50 7.63 4.21 0.48
C ARG A 50 6.48 5.21 0.44
N GLY A 51 5.42 4.94 1.19
CA GLY A 51 4.29 5.85 1.27
C GLY A 51 3.23 5.43 2.28
N PRO A 52 2.39 6.38 2.77
CA PRO A 52 1.40 6.10 3.80
C PRO A 52 0.28 5.16 3.34
N LEU A 53 0.00 5.11 2.04
CA LEU A 53 -1.07 4.31 1.43
C LEU A 53 -0.55 3.01 0.80
N THR A 54 0.73 2.69 0.97
CA THR A 54 1.38 1.59 0.24
C THR A 54 1.53 0.37 1.13
N ALA A 55 1.31 -0.82 0.58
CA ALA A 55 1.64 -2.10 1.16
C ALA A 55 2.54 -2.87 0.18
N ASN A 56 3.77 -3.19 0.55
CA ASN A 56 4.74 -3.84 -0.33
C ASN A 56 4.70 -5.35 -0.13
N LEU A 57 4.53 -6.10 -1.21
CA LEU A 57 4.56 -7.56 -1.25
C LEU A 57 6.00 -8.07 -1.24
N SER A 58 6.23 -9.26 -0.67
CA SER A 58 7.45 -10.01 -0.88
C SER A 58 7.52 -10.41 -2.37
N SER A 59 8.61 -10.02 -3.03
CA SER A 59 9.02 -10.11 -4.46
C SER A 59 8.46 -11.22 -5.37
N SER A 60 7.81 -12.26 -4.85
CA SER A 60 7.34 -13.43 -5.59
C SER A 60 5.87 -13.39 -6.02
N ALA A 61 5.20 -12.24 -6.09
CA ALA A 61 3.79 -12.24 -6.52
C ALA A 61 3.67 -12.36 -8.04
N GLY A 62 4.02 -13.55 -8.57
CA GLY A 62 3.58 -13.97 -9.89
C GLY A 62 2.05 -13.96 -9.93
N GLY A 63 1.47 -13.44 -11.00
CA GLY A 63 0.02 -13.53 -11.23
C GLY A 63 -0.78 -12.24 -11.08
N LEU A 64 -0.16 -11.06 -11.10
CA LEU A 64 -0.93 -9.81 -11.34
C LEU A 64 -1.80 -9.90 -12.59
N ASN A 65 -1.36 -10.66 -13.60
CA ASN A 65 -2.11 -10.92 -14.84
C ASN A 65 -3.45 -11.65 -14.62
N ALA A 66 -3.62 -12.33 -13.48
CA ALA A 66 -4.88 -12.99 -13.14
C ALA A 66 -5.90 -12.01 -12.53
N LEU A 67 -5.46 -10.81 -12.13
CA LEU A 67 -6.33 -9.81 -11.54
C LEU A 67 -7.06 -9.00 -12.61
N ALA A 68 -8.27 -8.55 -12.28
CA ALA A 68 -9.05 -7.62 -13.09
C ALA A 68 -9.63 -6.51 -12.20
N ALA A 69 -9.85 -5.34 -12.81
CA ALA A 69 -10.60 -4.28 -12.15
C ALA A 69 -12.03 -4.76 -11.82
N GLY A 70 -12.56 -4.31 -10.70
CA GLY A 70 -13.85 -4.73 -10.15
C GLY A 70 -13.80 -6.00 -9.30
N MET A 71 -12.68 -6.73 -9.28
CA MET A 71 -12.53 -7.89 -8.38
C MET A 71 -12.68 -7.47 -6.93
N ARG A 72 -13.32 -8.33 -6.13
CA ARG A 72 -13.60 -8.05 -4.72
C ARG A 72 -12.38 -8.39 -3.90
N VAL A 73 -12.13 -7.58 -2.87
CA VAL A 73 -11.08 -7.83 -1.90
C VAL A 73 -11.67 -7.73 -0.52
N GLU A 74 -11.52 -8.80 0.25
CA GLU A 74 -11.96 -8.87 1.63
C GLU A 74 -10.76 -8.64 2.54
N SER A 75 -10.81 -7.63 3.41
CA SER A 75 -9.82 -7.52 4.48
C SER A 75 -10.37 -8.01 5.81
N ARG A 76 -9.53 -8.74 6.55
CA ARG A 76 -9.86 -9.20 7.91
C ARG A 76 -8.59 -9.41 8.72
N LEU A 77 -8.52 -8.76 9.89
CA LEU A 77 -7.46 -8.99 10.89
C LEU A 77 -6.04 -8.96 10.30
N GLY A 78 -5.71 -7.93 9.51
CA GLY A 78 -4.37 -7.83 8.92
C GLY A 78 -4.14 -8.72 7.70
N ARG A 79 -5.18 -9.36 7.16
CA ARG A 79 -5.11 -10.17 5.92
C ARG A 79 -5.99 -9.59 4.83
N LEU A 80 -5.56 -9.76 3.58
CA LEU A 80 -6.38 -9.54 2.38
C LEU A 80 -6.68 -10.88 1.73
N HIS A 81 -7.88 -11.01 1.20
CA HIS A 81 -8.31 -12.15 0.41
C HIS A 81 -8.97 -11.67 -0.88
N ILE A 82 -8.49 -12.15 -2.02
CA ILE A 82 -9.09 -11.93 -3.34
C ILE A 82 -9.64 -13.28 -3.80
N PRO A 83 -10.93 -13.59 -3.53
CA PRO A 83 -11.49 -14.92 -3.72
C PRO A 83 -11.50 -15.36 -5.18
N GLU A 84 -11.64 -14.43 -6.13
CA GLU A 84 -11.68 -14.73 -7.56
C GLU A 84 -10.39 -15.35 -8.10
N VAL A 85 -9.25 -15.15 -7.42
CA VAL A 85 -7.94 -15.72 -7.80
C VAL A 85 -7.30 -16.52 -6.66
N ASP A 86 -8.05 -16.78 -5.59
CA ASP A 86 -7.57 -17.44 -4.36
C ASP A 86 -6.28 -16.79 -3.81
N TRP A 87 -6.18 -15.47 -3.83
CA TRP A 87 -5.01 -14.77 -3.27
C TRP A 87 -5.24 -14.43 -1.81
N ILE A 88 -4.30 -14.85 -0.97
CA ILE A 88 -4.25 -14.47 0.43
C ILE A 88 -2.98 -13.65 0.65
N VAL A 89 -3.11 -12.45 1.21
CA VAL A 89 -1.98 -11.59 1.57
C VAL A 89 -1.95 -11.41 3.08
N GLU A 90 -0.86 -11.86 3.70
CA GLU A 90 -0.62 -11.76 5.14
C GLU A 90 0.18 -10.49 5.47
N GLY A 91 -0.35 -9.66 6.38
CA GLY A 91 0.27 -8.40 6.81
C GLY A 91 0.76 -8.37 8.26
N ASP A 92 0.73 -9.51 8.96
CA ASP A 92 1.07 -9.63 10.38
C ASP A 92 2.55 -9.33 10.69
N GLN A 93 3.46 -9.69 9.77
CA GLN A 93 4.90 -9.46 9.90
C GLN A 93 5.38 -8.18 9.18
N ALA A 94 4.47 -7.36 8.66
CA ALA A 94 4.83 -6.18 7.88
C ALA A 94 5.43 -5.09 8.77
N LEU A 95 6.59 -4.56 8.39
CA LEU A 95 7.16 -3.39 9.07
C LEU A 95 6.33 -2.14 8.75
N LEU A 96 5.91 -1.41 9.79
CA LEU A 96 5.21 -0.14 9.60
C LEU A 96 6.20 0.92 9.09
N TRP A 97 6.00 1.41 7.87
CA TRP A 97 6.74 2.55 7.37
C TRP A 97 6.36 3.82 8.12
N GLN A 98 7.40 4.58 8.48
CA GLN A 98 7.29 5.91 9.02
C GLN A 98 8.17 6.84 8.18
N PRO A 99 7.72 8.06 7.87
CA PRO A 99 8.58 9.05 7.25
C PRO A 99 9.73 9.37 8.20
N GLU A 100 10.89 9.71 7.63
CA GLU A 100 11.95 10.30 8.42
C GLU A 100 11.44 11.62 9.04
N PRO A 101 11.84 11.94 10.28
CA PRO A 101 11.46 13.20 10.89
C PRO A 101 11.92 14.37 9.99
N PRO A 102 11.15 15.46 9.92
CA PRO A 102 11.54 16.62 9.13
C PRO A 102 12.93 17.09 9.58
N TYR A 103 13.76 17.47 8.61
CA TYR A 103 15.07 18.03 8.89
C TYR A 103 14.89 19.30 9.73
N THR A 104 15.49 19.31 10.93
CA THR A 104 15.42 20.44 11.87
C THR A 104 16.56 21.43 11.71
N GLY A 105 17.50 21.18 10.79
CA GLY A 105 18.57 22.12 10.51
C GLY A 105 18.08 23.31 9.68
N ILE A 106 18.80 24.42 9.79
CA ILE A 106 18.59 25.61 8.97
C ILE A 106 18.94 25.23 7.53
N ILE A 107 17.96 25.24 6.63
CA ILE A 107 18.21 25.24 5.19
C ILE A 107 18.62 26.65 4.85
N ASP A 108 19.93 26.89 4.74
CA ASP A 108 20.42 28.14 4.17
C ASP A 108 20.13 28.07 2.66
N PHE A 109 19.21 28.90 2.20
CA PHE A 109 18.93 29.05 0.78
C PHE A 109 19.87 30.15 0.25
N PRO A 110 20.99 29.81 -0.41
CA PRO A 110 21.83 30.83 -1.02
C PRO A 110 21.02 31.55 -2.12
N GLY A 111 20.68 32.82 -1.88
CA GLY A 111 19.99 33.68 -2.86
C GLY A 111 18.72 34.37 -2.38
N ALA A 112 18.27 34.20 -1.14
CA ALA A 112 17.18 34.99 -0.57
C ALA A 112 17.64 36.40 -0.15
N GLU A 113 18.32 37.13 -1.03
CA GLU A 113 18.54 38.56 -0.84
C GLU A 113 17.20 39.28 -1.03
N LYS A 114 16.70 39.86 0.07
CA LYS A 114 15.54 40.76 0.07
C LYS A 114 15.82 41.90 -0.91
N ARG A 115 15.11 41.92 -2.04
CA ARG A 115 14.97 43.14 -2.84
C ARG A 115 14.15 44.13 -2.03
N ILE A 116 14.78 45.24 -1.66
CA ILE A 116 14.18 46.45 -1.07
C ILE A 116 13.56 47.26 -2.21
#